data_AF-W0V212-F1
#
_entry.id   AF-W0V212-F1
#
_cell.length_a   1.000
_cell.length_b   1.000
_cell.length_c   1.000
_cell.angle_alpha   90.00
_cell.angle_beta   90.00
_cell.angle_gamma   90.00
#
_symmetry.space_group_name_H-M   'P 1'
#
loop_
_entity.id
_entity.type
_entity.pdbx_description
1 polymer ?
#
loop_
_entity_poly.entity_id
_entity_poly.type
_entity_poly.pdbx_seq_one_letter_code
_entity_poly.pdbx_strand_id
1 'polypeptide(L)'
;MMTFNIEGANGQSGSPGGAGGTGSTGRSANAGSSSGGKNPSCSGGYAADPGGTGGNGGTASGGGNGTISGSGILRLGEIVGDVVISFSGGSGGDGGAGGAGGRGGAGGAGATGSGPCASRSGASGGRGGNGSAGMPGGKGADGPAVAVFYTVLSPSANVTFQNQRLQGGRGGLGGAPGAGGPGGSGASSGSPGTTGGAGAAGANGQPGSFSLNPET
;
A
#
# COMPACT_ATOMS: atom_id res chain seq x y z
N MET A 1 -38.20 -21.44 15.32
CA MET A 1 -37.25 -20.89 14.33
C MET A 1 -35.85 -21.31 14.75
N MET A 2 -35.14 -22.02 13.88
CA MET A 2 -33.75 -22.44 14.09
C MET A 2 -32.83 -21.67 13.14
N THR A 3 -31.67 -21.20 13.64
CA THR A 3 -30.73 -20.41 12.84
C THR A 3 -29.33 -21.00 12.92
N PHE A 4 -28.70 -21.20 11.76
CA PHE A 4 -27.29 -21.59 11.63
C PHE A 4 -26.48 -20.45 11.01
N ASN A 5 -25.41 -20.04 11.66
CA ASN A 5 -24.51 -18.99 11.18
C ASN A 5 -23.09 -19.56 11.03
N ILE A 6 -22.54 -19.49 9.82
CA ILE A 6 -21.16 -19.85 9.54
C ILE A 6 -20.49 -18.66 8.85
N GLU A 7 -19.58 -18.02 9.58
CA GLU A 7 -18.91 -16.81 9.12
C GLU A 7 -17.42 -17.09 8.91
N GLY A 8 -16.93 -16.74 7.73
CA GLY A 8 -15.51 -16.73 7.41
C GLY A 8 -14.77 -15.58 8.09
N ALA A 9 -13.44 -15.70 8.20
CA ALA A 9 -12.63 -14.64 8.79
C ALA A 9 -12.13 -13.68 7.70
N ASN A 10 -12.16 -12.39 7.99
CA ASN A 10 -11.60 -11.39 7.08
C ASN A 10 -10.07 -11.52 7.02
N GLY A 11 -9.51 -11.24 5.84
CA GLY A 11 -8.09 -11.10 5.66
C GLY A 11 -7.55 -9.87 6.38
N GLN A 12 -6.32 -9.97 6.87
CA GLN A 12 -5.65 -8.82 7.50
C GLN A 12 -5.28 -7.78 6.45
N SER A 13 -5.47 -6.50 6.75
CA SER A 13 -4.97 -5.42 5.88
C SER A 13 -3.44 -5.40 5.85
N GLY A 14 -2.89 -5.03 4.71
CA GLY A 14 -1.46 -4.86 4.53
C GLY A 14 -0.92 -3.65 5.29
N SER A 15 0.33 -3.73 5.72
CA SER A 15 1.06 -2.63 6.35
C SER A 15 1.55 -1.63 5.30
N PRO A 16 1.50 -0.31 5.58
CA PRO A 16 2.02 0.70 4.66
C PRO A 16 3.56 0.65 4.59
N GLY A 17 4.10 1.13 3.46
CA GLY A 17 5.53 1.32 3.28
C GLY A 17 6.08 2.52 4.05
N GLY A 18 7.34 2.44 4.49
CA GLY A 18 8.03 3.54 5.17
C GLY A 18 8.37 4.72 4.24
N ALA A 19 8.50 5.92 4.78
CA ALA A 19 8.95 7.08 4.00
C ALA A 19 10.47 6.99 3.71
N GLY A 20 10.87 7.50 2.54
CA GLY A 20 12.27 7.66 2.17
C GLY A 20 12.96 8.79 2.92
N GLY A 21 14.26 8.63 3.17
CA GLY A 21 15.08 9.65 3.86
C GLY A 21 15.36 10.89 3.01
N THR A 22 15.68 12.01 3.65
CA THR A 22 16.12 13.23 2.94
C THR A 22 17.56 13.09 2.46
N GLY A 23 17.85 13.56 1.25
CA GLY A 23 19.22 13.58 0.71
C GLY A 23 20.13 14.56 1.45
N SER A 24 21.44 14.32 1.40
CA SER A 24 22.44 15.16 2.07
C SER A 24 22.53 16.56 1.45
N THR A 25 22.76 17.57 2.28
CA THR A 25 23.07 18.92 1.79
C THR A 25 24.47 18.96 1.17
N GLY A 26 24.57 19.56 -0.01
CA GLY A 26 25.83 19.83 -0.70
C GLY A 26 26.64 20.91 0.00
N ARG A 27 27.96 20.82 -0.08
CA ARG A 27 28.89 21.78 0.51
C ARG A 27 28.90 23.08 -0.29
N SER A 28 28.84 24.23 0.40
CA SER A 28 28.96 25.54 -0.24
C SER A 28 30.34 25.77 -0.87
N ALA A 29 30.40 26.58 -1.93
CA ALA A 29 31.65 26.99 -2.55
C ALA A 29 32.49 27.86 -1.60
N ASN A 30 33.78 27.96 -1.90
CA ASN A 30 34.68 28.93 -1.30
C ASN A 30 35.41 29.69 -2.41
N ALA A 31 35.31 31.02 -2.44
CA ALA A 31 35.94 31.82 -3.50
C ALA A 31 37.47 31.81 -3.44
N GLY A 32 38.05 31.44 -2.28
CA GLY A 32 39.47 31.50 -1.98
C GLY A 32 39.84 32.77 -1.22
N SER A 33 41.13 32.94 -0.97
CA SER A 33 41.69 34.14 -0.33
C SER A 33 42.78 34.75 -1.18
N SER A 34 42.86 36.08 -1.13
CA SER A 34 43.90 36.84 -1.82
C SER A 34 45.21 36.82 -1.04
N SER A 35 46.35 36.64 -1.72
CA SER A 35 47.68 36.80 -1.10
C SER A 35 48.00 38.25 -0.71
N GLY A 36 47.21 39.22 -1.15
CA GLY A 36 47.48 40.65 -1.01
C GLY A 36 48.70 41.14 -1.82
N GLY A 37 49.08 42.41 -1.63
CA GLY A 37 50.25 43.03 -2.25
C GLY A 37 50.00 43.60 -3.65
N LYS A 38 51.09 44.05 -4.32
CA LYS A 38 51.02 44.67 -5.66
C LYS A 38 50.63 43.70 -6.78
N ASN A 39 50.73 42.39 -6.55
CA ASN A 39 50.37 41.32 -7.49
C ASN A 39 49.63 40.20 -6.74
N PRO A 40 48.40 40.45 -6.30
CA PRO A 40 47.69 39.51 -5.46
C PRO A 40 47.27 38.27 -6.27
N SER A 41 47.54 37.07 -5.75
CA SER A 41 47.04 35.81 -6.30
C SER A 41 45.88 35.27 -5.46
N CYS A 42 45.06 34.38 -6.04
CA CYS A 42 43.99 33.71 -5.31
C CYS A 42 44.37 32.25 -5.03
N SER A 43 44.16 31.77 -3.80
CA SER A 43 44.41 30.37 -3.43
C SER A 43 43.28 29.80 -2.55
N GLY A 44 43.18 28.47 -2.49
CA GLY A 44 42.25 27.75 -1.59
C GLY A 44 40.77 27.76 -2.01
N GLY A 45 40.42 28.32 -3.17
CA GLY A 45 39.04 28.33 -3.65
C GLY A 45 38.59 26.97 -4.21
N TYR A 46 37.33 26.59 -3.94
CA TYR A 46 36.71 25.37 -4.45
C TYR A 46 35.23 25.60 -4.79
N ALA A 47 34.68 24.77 -5.68
CA ALA A 47 33.28 24.86 -6.12
C ALA A 47 32.32 24.26 -5.08
N ALA A 48 31.05 24.63 -5.17
CA ALA A 48 29.99 24.00 -4.39
C ALA A 48 29.75 22.56 -4.85
N ASP A 49 29.36 21.68 -3.93
CA ASP A 49 28.97 20.31 -4.24
C ASP A 49 27.43 20.23 -4.40
N PRO A 50 26.91 19.40 -5.33
CA PRO A 50 25.47 19.16 -5.46
C PRO A 50 24.86 18.54 -4.20
N GLY A 51 23.55 18.69 -4.06
CA GLY A 51 22.79 17.97 -3.04
C GLY A 51 22.67 16.48 -3.36
N GLY A 52 22.59 15.65 -2.33
CA GLY A 52 22.38 14.21 -2.45
C GLY A 52 20.94 13.84 -2.84
N THR A 53 20.76 12.67 -3.44
CA THR A 53 19.44 12.15 -3.80
C THR A 53 18.64 11.75 -2.54
N GLY A 54 17.32 12.01 -2.53
CA GLY A 54 16.43 11.49 -1.50
C GLY A 54 16.29 9.98 -1.56
N GLY A 55 16.08 9.33 -0.41
CA GLY A 55 15.84 7.89 -0.33
C GLY A 55 14.51 7.50 -0.97
N ASN A 56 14.43 6.30 -1.54
CA ASN A 56 13.16 5.80 -2.05
C ASN A 56 12.19 5.45 -0.91
N GLY A 57 10.89 5.50 -1.20
CA GLY A 57 9.87 4.96 -0.31
C GLY A 57 10.03 3.45 -0.12
N GLY A 58 9.74 2.97 1.09
CA GLY A 58 9.77 1.57 1.45
C GLY A 58 8.58 0.79 0.90
N THR A 59 8.76 -0.51 0.72
CA THR A 59 7.72 -1.42 0.21
C THR A 59 6.63 -1.65 1.26
N ALA A 60 5.37 -1.63 0.83
CA ALA A 60 4.23 -2.00 1.65
C ALA A 60 4.03 -3.54 1.68
N SER A 61 3.05 -4.05 2.41
CA SER A 61 2.65 -5.47 2.32
C SER A 61 1.29 -5.64 1.62
N GLY A 62 1.08 -6.78 0.98
CA GLY A 62 -0.25 -7.13 0.44
C GLY A 62 -1.27 -7.35 1.54
N GLY A 63 -2.55 -7.26 1.17
CA GLY A 63 -3.66 -7.67 2.02
C GLY A 63 -3.79 -9.19 2.05
N GLY A 64 -4.14 -9.74 3.21
CA GLY A 64 -4.41 -11.16 3.38
C GLY A 64 -5.73 -11.55 2.72
N ASN A 65 -5.84 -12.80 2.28
CA ASN A 65 -7.10 -13.31 1.76
C ASN A 65 -8.11 -13.50 2.89
N GLY A 66 -9.39 -13.29 2.57
CA GLY A 66 -10.47 -13.77 3.41
C GLY A 66 -10.50 -15.29 3.43
N THR A 67 -10.99 -15.86 4.52
CA THR A 67 -11.15 -17.31 4.69
C THR A 67 -12.62 -17.67 4.87
N ILE A 68 -12.91 -18.96 4.77
CA ILE A 68 -14.19 -19.53 5.16
C ILE A 68 -13.96 -20.54 6.28
N SER A 69 -14.80 -20.50 7.31
CA SER A 69 -14.68 -21.36 8.48
C SER A 69 -15.24 -22.77 8.25
N GLY A 70 -16.01 -22.99 7.19
CA GLY A 70 -16.39 -24.33 6.75
C GLY A 70 -17.40 -24.38 5.62
N SER A 71 -17.30 -25.43 4.82
CA SER A 71 -18.40 -26.04 4.07
C SER A 71 -18.96 -27.20 4.91
N GLY A 72 -20.24 -27.51 4.81
CA GLY A 72 -20.86 -28.39 5.79
C GLY A 72 -22.03 -29.21 5.28
N ILE A 73 -22.12 -30.43 5.83
CA ILE A 73 -23.31 -31.26 5.75
C ILE A 73 -24.07 -31.10 7.07
N LEU A 74 -25.27 -30.56 7.00
CA LEU A 74 -26.20 -30.47 8.13
C LEU A 74 -27.17 -31.64 8.03
N ARG A 75 -27.12 -32.57 8.99
CA ARG A 75 -28.12 -33.64 9.09
C ARG A 75 -29.14 -33.22 10.13
N LEU A 76 -30.34 -32.94 9.68
CA LEU A 76 -31.48 -32.58 10.49
C LEU A 76 -32.40 -33.79 10.58
N GLY A 77 -33.06 -33.97 11.72
CA GLY A 77 -34.11 -34.98 11.85
C GLY A 77 -35.40 -34.50 11.18
N GLU A 78 -36.47 -34.51 11.95
CA GLU A 78 -37.71 -33.87 11.54
C GLU A 78 -37.60 -32.34 11.64
N ILE A 79 -37.90 -31.65 10.55
CA ILE A 79 -37.98 -30.19 10.50
C ILE A 79 -39.44 -29.79 10.70
N VAL A 80 -39.75 -29.23 11.87
CA VAL A 80 -41.05 -28.65 12.20
C VAL A 80 -40.90 -27.13 12.37
N GLY A 81 -41.39 -26.37 11.40
CA GLY A 81 -41.32 -24.90 11.38
C GLY A 81 -40.11 -24.34 10.60
N ASP A 82 -39.79 -23.08 10.87
CA ASP A 82 -38.83 -22.34 10.04
C ASP A 82 -37.37 -22.60 10.43
N VAL A 83 -36.54 -22.87 9.41
CA VAL A 83 -35.09 -22.97 9.50
C VAL A 83 -34.48 -21.90 8.62
N VAL A 84 -33.63 -21.06 9.20
CA VAL A 84 -32.84 -20.06 8.49
C VAL A 84 -31.38 -20.45 8.53
N ILE A 85 -30.77 -20.46 7.36
CA ILE A 85 -29.38 -20.83 7.23
C ILE A 85 -28.62 -19.66 6.60
N SER A 86 -27.59 -19.20 7.30
CA SER A 86 -26.80 -18.04 6.96
C SER A 86 -25.32 -18.41 6.93
N PHE A 87 -24.67 -18.09 5.83
CA PHE A 87 -23.25 -18.35 5.60
C PHE A 87 -22.63 -17.13 4.99
N SER A 88 -21.45 -16.69 5.40
CA SER A 88 -20.73 -15.64 4.67
C SER A 88 -19.25 -15.97 4.58
N GLY A 89 -18.67 -15.85 3.38
CA GLY A 89 -17.21 -15.87 3.21
C GLY A 89 -16.57 -14.61 3.79
N GLY A 90 -15.38 -14.72 4.38
CA GLY A 90 -14.63 -13.57 4.86
C GLY A 90 -14.16 -12.68 3.72
N SER A 91 -14.15 -11.36 3.92
CA SER A 91 -13.61 -10.40 2.95
C SER A 91 -12.08 -10.47 2.88
N GLY A 92 -11.50 -10.13 1.72
CA GLY A 92 -10.07 -9.91 1.61
C GLY A 92 -9.66 -8.63 2.35
N GLY A 93 -8.47 -8.63 2.92
CA GLY A 93 -7.88 -7.43 3.53
C GLY A 93 -7.37 -6.46 2.47
N ASP A 94 -7.40 -5.17 2.76
CA ASP A 94 -6.87 -4.15 1.83
C ASP A 94 -5.35 -4.26 1.71
N GLY A 95 -4.80 -3.90 0.55
CA GLY A 95 -3.37 -3.81 0.33
C GLY A 95 -2.75 -2.59 1.02
N GLY A 96 -1.51 -2.72 1.48
CA GLY A 96 -0.77 -1.62 2.09
C GLY A 96 -0.41 -0.54 1.07
N ALA A 97 -0.54 0.73 1.47
CA ALA A 97 -0.13 1.88 0.66
C ALA A 97 1.40 1.95 0.51
N GLY A 98 1.88 2.32 -0.67
CA GLY A 98 3.31 2.48 -0.94
C GLY A 98 3.94 3.62 -0.12
N GLY A 99 5.21 3.46 0.25
CA GLY A 99 5.97 4.48 0.95
C GLY A 99 6.26 5.70 0.07
N ALA A 100 6.18 6.91 0.63
CA ALA A 100 6.57 8.13 -0.07
C ALA A 100 8.10 8.21 -0.26
N GLY A 101 8.54 8.71 -1.40
CA GLY A 101 9.94 9.03 -1.64
C GLY A 101 10.40 10.22 -0.81
N GLY A 102 11.67 10.21 -0.41
CA GLY A 102 12.30 11.26 0.38
C GLY A 102 12.70 12.47 -0.45
N ARG A 103 12.80 13.63 0.20
CA ARG A 103 13.22 14.88 -0.46
C ARG A 103 14.70 14.83 -0.89
N GLY A 104 15.02 15.38 -2.05
CA GLY A 104 16.42 15.61 -2.46
C GLY A 104 17.11 16.66 -1.60
N GLY A 105 18.41 16.48 -1.33
CA GLY A 105 19.19 17.40 -0.52
C GLY A 105 19.45 18.73 -1.22
N ALA A 106 19.62 19.81 -0.47
CA ALA A 106 19.93 21.11 -1.06
C ALA A 106 21.34 21.11 -1.69
N GLY A 107 21.55 21.83 -2.79
CA GLY A 107 22.87 22.09 -3.36
C GLY A 107 23.64 23.11 -2.55
N GLY A 108 24.97 23.06 -2.60
CA GLY A 108 25.83 24.02 -1.93
C GLY A 108 25.63 25.44 -2.45
N ALA A 109 25.67 26.43 -1.55
CA ALA A 109 25.59 27.84 -1.93
C ALA A 109 26.85 28.29 -2.71
N GLY A 110 26.71 29.31 -3.54
CA GLY A 110 27.86 29.94 -4.20
C GLY A 110 28.70 30.78 -3.23
N ALA A 111 29.81 31.32 -3.74
CA ALA A 111 30.68 32.23 -2.99
C ALA A 111 31.00 33.47 -3.81
N THR A 112 30.85 34.65 -3.20
CA THR A 112 31.26 35.91 -3.82
C THR A 112 32.76 36.08 -3.70
N GLY A 113 33.45 36.32 -4.82
CA GLY A 113 34.88 36.60 -4.83
C GLY A 113 35.21 38.06 -4.53
N SER A 114 36.43 38.30 -4.06
CA SER A 114 36.95 39.65 -3.81
C SER A 114 38.42 39.75 -4.25
N GLY A 115 38.83 40.90 -4.79
CA GLY A 115 40.20 41.11 -5.29
C GLY A 115 40.52 40.20 -6.48
N PRO A 116 41.62 39.42 -6.47
CA PRO A 116 41.94 38.49 -7.56
C PRO A 116 41.10 37.21 -7.56
N CYS A 117 40.28 36.97 -6.53
CA CYS A 117 39.45 35.77 -6.43
C CYS A 117 38.13 35.94 -7.19
N ALA A 118 37.85 35.03 -8.11
CA ALA A 118 36.60 35.01 -8.85
C ALA A 118 35.43 34.52 -7.98
N SER A 119 34.23 35.05 -8.22
CA SER A 119 32.99 34.48 -7.70
C SER A 119 32.75 33.08 -8.24
N ARG A 120 32.15 32.22 -7.43
CA ARG A 120 31.81 30.84 -7.77
C ARG A 120 30.31 30.64 -7.59
N SER A 121 29.66 30.03 -8.58
CA SER A 121 28.23 29.72 -8.52
C SER A 121 27.93 28.67 -7.44
N GLY A 122 26.68 28.64 -6.99
CA GLY A 122 26.17 27.50 -6.22
C GLY A 122 26.03 26.25 -7.08
N ALA A 123 25.76 25.13 -6.43
CA ALA A 123 25.51 23.85 -7.07
C ALA A 123 24.01 23.53 -7.13
N SER A 124 23.65 22.55 -7.96
CA SER A 124 22.28 22.08 -8.10
C SER A 124 21.80 21.34 -6.84
N GLY A 125 20.49 21.40 -6.58
CA GLY A 125 19.86 20.52 -5.62
C GLY A 125 19.88 19.06 -6.07
N GLY A 126 19.82 18.14 -5.11
CA GLY A 126 19.73 16.71 -5.36
C GLY A 126 18.35 16.29 -5.84
N ARG A 127 18.26 15.17 -6.53
CA ARG A 127 16.99 14.60 -6.99
C ARG A 127 16.14 14.09 -5.81
N GLY A 128 14.82 14.19 -5.88
CA GLY A 128 13.92 13.54 -4.94
C GLY A 128 13.87 12.01 -5.12
N GLY A 129 13.73 11.28 -4.03
CA GLY A 129 13.56 9.83 -4.05
C GLY A 129 12.23 9.42 -4.67
N ASN A 130 12.17 8.22 -5.26
CA ASN A 130 10.93 7.73 -5.86
C ASN A 130 9.99 7.20 -4.77
N GLY A 131 8.68 7.35 -4.97
CA GLY A 131 7.69 6.65 -4.16
C GLY A 131 7.62 5.16 -4.55
N SER A 132 7.25 4.31 -3.61
CA SER A 132 7.04 2.88 -3.91
C SER A 132 5.63 2.63 -4.44
N ALA A 133 5.42 1.50 -5.10
CA ALA A 133 4.08 1.05 -5.43
C ALA A 133 3.29 0.69 -4.17
N GLY A 134 1.97 0.83 -4.24
CA GLY A 134 1.03 0.18 -3.32
C GLY A 134 0.93 -1.31 -3.62
N MET A 135 0.58 -2.10 -2.62
CA MET A 135 0.50 -3.56 -2.75
C MET A 135 -0.93 -4.02 -3.02
N PRO A 136 -1.12 -5.22 -3.59
CA PRO A 136 -2.45 -5.71 -3.91
C PRO A 136 -3.29 -5.98 -2.65
N GLY A 137 -4.61 -5.83 -2.78
CA GLY A 137 -5.58 -6.32 -1.82
C GLY A 137 -5.71 -7.84 -1.87
N GLY A 138 -6.13 -8.44 -0.77
CA GLY A 138 -6.40 -9.86 -0.68
C GLY A 138 -7.69 -10.27 -1.39
N LYS A 139 -7.74 -11.51 -1.88
CA LYS A 139 -8.96 -12.10 -2.42
C LYS A 139 -9.99 -12.29 -1.30
N GLY A 140 -11.27 -12.06 -1.58
CA GLY A 140 -12.33 -12.51 -0.70
C GLY A 140 -12.52 -14.03 -0.75
N ALA A 141 -12.98 -14.63 0.34
CA ALA A 141 -13.22 -16.07 0.39
C ALA A 141 -14.36 -16.48 -0.55
N ASP A 142 -14.24 -17.62 -1.22
CA ASP A 142 -15.40 -18.18 -1.92
C ASP A 142 -16.49 -18.57 -0.89
N GLY A 143 -17.76 -18.50 -1.29
CA GLY A 143 -18.88 -18.91 -0.45
C GLY A 143 -18.87 -20.43 -0.21
N PRO A 144 -19.51 -20.92 0.86
CA PRO A 144 -19.45 -22.32 1.23
C PRO A 144 -20.37 -23.19 0.36
N ALA A 145 -20.03 -24.46 0.28
CA ALA A 145 -20.93 -25.49 -0.20
C ALA A 145 -21.67 -26.13 0.99
N VAL A 146 -23.00 -26.13 0.94
CA VAL A 146 -23.84 -26.55 2.05
C VAL A 146 -24.86 -27.55 1.56
N ALA A 147 -24.88 -28.72 2.20
CA ALA A 147 -25.91 -29.72 1.98
C ALA A 147 -26.68 -29.95 3.27
N VAL A 148 -27.99 -29.76 3.24
CA VAL A 148 -28.89 -30.11 4.34
C VAL A 148 -29.56 -31.42 3.98
N PHE A 149 -29.43 -32.42 4.85
CA PHE A 149 -30.18 -33.66 4.81
C PHE A 149 -31.24 -33.63 5.90
N TYR A 150 -32.45 -34.10 5.60
CA TYR A 150 -33.55 -34.15 6.57
C TYR A 150 -34.28 -35.49 6.50
N THR A 151 -34.76 -36.01 7.64
CA THR A 151 -35.53 -37.26 7.64
C THR A 151 -37.02 -37.01 7.33
N VAL A 152 -37.59 -35.94 7.87
CA VAL A 152 -38.99 -35.53 7.63
C VAL A 152 -39.07 -34.02 7.50
N LEU A 153 -39.77 -33.52 6.49
CA LEU A 153 -40.07 -32.09 6.33
C LEU A 153 -41.57 -31.90 6.52
N SER A 154 -41.96 -31.28 7.64
CA SER A 154 -43.37 -31.02 7.93
C SER A 154 -43.99 -30.12 6.84
N PRO A 155 -45.28 -30.31 6.47
CA PRO A 155 -45.94 -29.46 5.47
C PRO A 155 -45.97 -27.97 5.83
N SER A 156 -45.83 -27.63 7.11
CA SER A 156 -45.76 -26.24 7.60
C SER A 156 -44.34 -25.70 7.78
N ALA A 157 -43.31 -26.50 7.46
CA ALA A 157 -41.92 -26.07 7.59
C ALA A 157 -41.49 -25.20 6.41
N ASN A 158 -40.65 -24.20 6.70
CA ASN A 158 -40.02 -23.37 5.68
C ASN A 158 -38.50 -23.36 5.90
N VAL A 159 -37.74 -23.80 4.88
CA VAL A 159 -36.27 -23.72 4.92
C VAL A 159 -35.88 -22.55 4.02
N THR A 160 -35.53 -21.43 4.65
CA THR A 160 -35.10 -20.23 3.93
C THR A 160 -33.59 -20.10 3.99
N PHE A 161 -33.00 -19.88 2.81
CA PHE A 161 -31.60 -19.54 2.68
C PHE A 161 -31.44 -18.04 2.50
N GLN A 162 -30.59 -17.41 3.31
CA GLN A 162 -30.26 -16.00 3.12
C GLN A 162 -29.26 -15.86 1.97
N ASN A 163 -29.77 -15.86 0.73
CA ASN A 163 -28.98 -15.79 -0.51
C ASN A 163 -28.04 -14.58 -0.58
N GLN A 164 -28.31 -13.50 0.14
CA GLN A 164 -27.39 -12.35 0.21
C GLN A 164 -26.05 -12.69 0.88
N ARG A 165 -25.99 -13.76 1.68
CA ARG A 165 -24.76 -14.18 2.35
C ARG A 165 -24.03 -15.34 1.64
N LEU A 166 -24.68 -16.08 0.73
CA LEU A 166 -23.99 -17.03 -0.16
C LEU A 166 -22.99 -16.36 -1.12
N GLN A 167 -22.97 -15.03 -1.17
CA GLN A 167 -21.94 -14.31 -1.90
C GLN A 167 -20.59 -14.59 -1.24
N GLY A 168 -19.59 -14.93 -2.06
CA GLY A 168 -18.22 -14.95 -1.58
C GLY A 168 -17.86 -13.59 -0.97
N GLY A 169 -16.84 -13.58 -0.12
CA GLY A 169 -16.32 -12.34 0.44
C GLY A 169 -15.91 -11.38 -0.67
N ARG A 170 -16.09 -10.09 -0.41
CA ARG A 170 -15.55 -9.04 -1.27
C ARG A 170 -14.01 -9.07 -1.23
N GLY A 171 -13.35 -8.85 -2.36
CA GLY A 171 -11.90 -8.62 -2.39
C GLY A 171 -11.52 -7.28 -1.75
N GLY A 172 -10.34 -7.24 -1.12
CA GLY A 172 -9.79 -6.01 -0.56
C GLY A 172 -9.39 -5.01 -1.63
N LEU A 173 -9.38 -3.72 -1.30
CA LEU A 173 -8.87 -2.68 -2.19
C LEU A 173 -7.35 -2.82 -2.35
N GLY A 174 -6.82 -2.37 -3.48
CA GLY A 174 -5.36 -2.22 -3.63
C GLY A 174 -4.85 -1.01 -2.87
N GLY A 175 -3.59 -1.06 -2.43
CA GLY A 175 -2.95 0.04 -1.74
C GLY A 175 -2.71 1.25 -2.66
N ALA A 176 -2.80 2.46 -2.10
CA ALA A 176 -2.46 3.69 -2.83
C ALA A 176 -0.97 3.73 -3.19
N PRO A 177 -0.58 4.42 -4.28
CA PRO A 177 0.82 4.62 -4.62
C PRO A 177 1.52 5.57 -3.64
N GLY A 178 2.82 5.35 -3.42
CA GLY A 178 3.67 6.32 -2.74
C GLY A 178 4.00 7.50 -3.66
N ALA A 179 3.91 8.72 -3.14
CA ALA A 179 4.30 9.92 -3.89
C ALA A 179 5.83 10.00 -4.07
N GLY A 180 6.30 10.54 -5.20
CA GLY A 180 7.70 10.90 -5.36
C GLY A 180 8.09 12.07 -4.45
N GLY A 181 9.32 12.05 -3.94
CA GLY A 181 9.85 13.14 -3.13
C GLY A 181 10.18 14.38 -3.98
N PRO A 182 10.09 15.60 -3.42
CA PRO A 182 10.48 16.80 -4.14
C PRO A 182 12.00 16.84 -4.35
N GLY A 183 12.45 17.52 -5.39
CA GLY A 183 13.87 17.84 -5.56
C GLY A 183 14.40 18.79 -4.49
N GLY A 184 15.71 18.81 -4.31
CA GLY A 184 16.41 19.75 -3.46
C GLY A 184 16.49 21.14 -4.08
N SER A 185 16.63 22.17 -3.25
CA SER A 185 16.89 23.55 -3.68
C SER A 185 18.36 23.74 -4.02
N GLY A 186 18.71 24.62 -4.97
CA GLY A 186 20.11 24.95 -5.31
C GLY A 186 20.17 26.07 -6.35
N ALA A 187 21.35 26.28 -6.95
CA ALA A 187 21.50 27.20 -8.09
C ALA A 187 20.61 26.77 -9.27
N SER A 188 20.38 25.47 -9.40
CA SER A 188 19.23 24.89 -10.07
C SER A 188 18.54 23.92 -9.12
N SER A 189 17.21 23.83 -9.19
CA SER A 189 16.45 22.85 -8.40
C SER A 189 16.72 21.44 -8.91
N GLY A 190 16.81 20.49 -7.98
CA GLY A 190 16.80 19.07 -8.31
C GLY A 190 15.47 18.64 -8.90
N SER A 191 15.47 17.55 -9.68
CA SER A 191 14.24 16.98 -10.20
C SER A 191 13.45 16.25 -9.10
N PRO A 192 12.11 16.26 -9.13
CA PRO A 192 11.28 15.40 -8.29
C PRO A 192 11.52 13.90 -8.58
N GLY A 193 11.24 13.06 -7.59
CA GLY A 193 11.14 11.61 -7.78
C GLY A 193 9.83 11.22 -8.47
N THR A 194 9.75 9.99 -8.96
CA THR A 194 8.54 9.46 -9.61
C THR A 194 7.55 8.93 -8.56
N THR A 195 6.26 9.10 -8.81
CA THR A 195 5.19 8.43 -8.05
C THR A 195 5.16 6.93 -8.38
N GLY A 196 4.86 6.09 -7.38
CA GLY A 196 4.70 4.64 -7.57
C GLY A 196 3.39 4.28 -8.29
N GLY A 197 3.21 2.99 -8.57
CA GLY A 197 1.94 2.45 -9.09
C GLY A 197 0.93 2.15 -7.97
N ALA A 198 -0.36 2.22 -8.26
CA ALA A 198 -1.40 1.74 -7.35
C ALA A 198 -1.41 0.20 -7.30
N GLY A 199 -1.76 -0.36 -6.15
CA GLY A 199 -2.00 -1.79 -6.00
C GLY A 199 -3.28 -2.23 -6.72
N ALA A 200 -3.31 -3.48 -7.18
CA ALA A 200 -4.53 -4.07 -7.73
C ALA A 200 -5.52 -4.40 -6.59
N ALA A 201 -6.81 -4.23 -6.85
CA ALA A 201 -7.84 -4.78 -5.97
C ALA A 201 -7.82 -6.31 -6.00
N GLY A 202 -8.11 -6.93 -4.87
CA GLY A 202 -8.34 -8.36 -4.78
C GLY A 202 -9.62 -8.77 -5.50
N ALA A 203 -9.65 -9.99 -6.03
CA ALA A 203 -10.86 -10.53 -6.63
C ALA A 203 -11.92 -10.84 -5.56
N ASN A 204 -13.19 -10.66 -5.90
CA ASN A 204 -14.30 -11.16 -5.09
C ASN A 204 -14.28 -12.70 -5.09
N GLY A 205 -14.73 -13.28 -3.98
CA GLY A 205 -15.00 -14.70 -3.90
C GLY A 205 -16.19 -15.10 -4.75
N GLN A 206 -16.18 -16.33 -5.23
CA GLN A 206 -17.31 -16.92 -5.94
C GLN A 206 -18.47 -17.19 -4.99
N PRO A 207 -19.73 -17.13 -5.46
CA PRO A 207 -20.86 -17.58 -4.67
C PRO A 207 -20.73 -19.05 -4.25
N GLY A 208 -21.26 -19.37 -3.07
CA GLY A 208 -21.39 -20.73 -2.56
C GLY A 208 -22.54 -21.49 -3.23
N SER A 209 -22.75 -22.73 -2.78
CA SER A 209 -23.84 -23.59 -3.24
C SER A 209 -24.65 -24.14 -2.07
N PHE A 210 -25.94 -24.38 -2.32
CA PHE A 210 -26.86 -24.95 -1.34
C PHE A 210 -27.65 -26.10 -1.96
N SER A 211 -27.85 -27.16 -1.19
CA SER A 211 -28.78 -28.24 -1.52
C SER A 211 -29.56 -28.68 -0.28
N LEU A 212 -30.84 -29.00 -0.47
CA LEU A 212 -31.73 -29.55 0.54
C LEU A 212 -32.22 -30.91 0.03
N ASN A 213 -31.88 -31.98 0.75
CA ASN A 213 -32.07 -33.36 0.30
C ASN A 213 -32.74 -34.19 1.40
N PRO A 214 -33.67 -35.11 1.08
CA PRO A 214 -34.12 -36.09 2.05
C PRO A 214 -32.98 -37.07 2.38
N GLU A 215 -32.92 -37.50 3.63
CA GLU A 215 -32.04 -38.58 4.09
C GLU A 215 -32.73 -39.90 3.76
N THR A 216 -32.22 -40.60 2.75
CA THR A 216 -32.73 -41.92 2.31
C THR A 216 -32.24 -43.04 3.21
#